data_AF-A0ABC8T692-F1
#
_entry.id   AF-A0ABC8T692-F1
#
_cell.length_a   1.000
_cell.length_b   1.000
_cell.length_c   1.000
_cell.angle_alpha   90.00
_cell.angle_beta   90.00
_cell.angle_gamma   90.00
#
_symmetry.space_group_name_H-M   'P 1'
#
loop_
_entity.id
_entity.type
_entity.pdbx_description
1 polymer ?
#
loop_
_entity_poly.entity_id
_entity_poly.type
_entity_poly.pdbx_seq_one_letter_code
_entity_poly.pdbx_strand_id
1 'polypeptide(L)' 'MLMDLCSWVFSEQISRRFYVGIAEAVGYLHNGTERCVVHRDIKPSNILLSSKKNPK' A
#
# COMPACT_ATOMS: atom_id res chain seq x y z
N MET A 1 -3.64 25.06 21.83
CA MET A 1 -3.26 23.64 21.72
C MET A 1 -4.43 22.89 21.07
N LEU A 2 -4.72 23.25 19.82
CA LEU A 2 -5.69 22.55 18.96
C LEU A 2 -4.84 21.88 17.90
N MET A 3 -4.71 20.56 17.99
CA MET A 3 -4.09 19.77 16.95
C MET A 3 -5.06 19.68 15.77
N ASP A 4 -4.60 20.13 14.60
CA ASP A 4 -5.23 19.93 13.31
C ASP A 4 -5.47 18.43 13.06
N LEU A 5 -6.65 17.94 13.41
CA LEU A 5 -7.12 16.58 13.10
C LEU A 5 -7.39 16.37 11.59
N CYS A 6 -7.25 17.41 10.76
CA CYS A 6 -7.65 17.39 9.35
C CYS A 6 -6.49 17.23 8.34
N SER A 7 -5.25 17.03 8.80
CA SER A 7 -4.06 17.01 7.92
C SER A 7 -3.69 15.64 7.32
N TRP A 8 -4.44 14.57 7.60
CA TRP A 8 -4.12 13.19 7.18
C TRP A 8 -5.23 12.47 6.40
N VAL A 9 -6.15 13.20 5.76
CA VAL A 9 -7.11 12.57 4.85
C VAL A 9 -6.49 12.51 3.46
N PHE A 10 -6.15 11.32 3.00
CA PHE A 10 -5.78 11.10 1.61
C PHE A 10 -7.01 11.32 0.73
N SER A 11 -6.84 12.01 -0.40
CA SER A 11 -7.91 12.10 -1.39
C SER A 11 -8.24 10.70 -1.92
N GLU A 12 -9.48 10.51 -2.39
CA GLU A 12 -9.92 9.23 -2.98
C GLU A 12 -8.93 8.74 -4.06
N GLN A 13 -8.44 9.65 -4.89
CA GLN A 13 -7.49 9.34 -5.96
C GLN A 13 -6.16 8.82 -5.42
N ILE A 14 -5.68 9.38 -4.29
CA ILE A 14 -4.44 8.95 -3.65
C ILE A 14 -4.65 7.56 -3.03
N SER A 15 -5.73 7.36 -2.28
CA SER A 15 -6.10 6.07 -1.68
C SER A 15 -6.21 4.97 -2.73
N ARG A 16 -6.87 5.26 -3.87
CA ARG A 16 -6.98 4.32 -4.99
C ARG A 16 -5.63 3.85 -5.52
N ARG A 17 -4.64 4.75 -5.66
CA ARG A 17 -3.30 4.39 -6.13
C ARG A 17 -2.61 3.41 -5.18
N PHE A 18 -2.77 3.59 -3.87
CA PHE A 18 -2.23 2.64 -2.89
C PHE A 18 -2.89 1.27 -3.00
N TYR A 19 -4.22 1.21 -3.05
CA TYR A 19 -4.94 -0.07 -3.15
C TYR A 19 -4.61 -0.83 -4.43
N VAL A 20 -4.50 -0.13 -5.57
CA VAL A 20 -4.10 -0.75 -6.84
C VAL A 20 -2.69 -1.34 -6.73
N GLY A 21 -1.71 -0.58 -6.22
CA GLY A 21 -0.34 -1.09 -6.09
C GLY A 21 -0.22 -2.26 -5.10
N ILE A 22 -0.99 -2.26 -4.00
CA ILE A 22 -1.05 -3.39 -3.07
C ILE A 22 -1.64 -4.63 -3.75
N ALA A 23 -2.73 -4.48 -4.52
CA ALA A 23 -3.34 -5.58 -5.24
C ALA A 23 -2.40 -6.16 -6.31
N GLU A 24 -1.66 -5.31 -7.03
CA GLU A 24 -0.64 -5.73 -7.99
C GLU A 24 0.49 -6.51 -7.31
N ALA A 25 1.01 -6.01 -6.17
CA ALA A 25 2.04 -6.69 -5.40
C ALA A 25 1.59 -8.07 -4.89
N VAL A 26 0.37 -8.17 -4.35
CA VAL A 26 -0.22 -9.45 -3.91
C VAL A 26 -0.43 -10.39 -5.10
N GLY A 27 -0.92 -9.87 -6.23
CA GLY A 27 -1.07 -10.64 -7.46
C GLY A 27 0.26 -11.22 -7.95
N TYR A 28 1.33 -10.44 -7.89
CA TYR A 28 2.68 -10.88 -8.21
C TYR A 28 3.18 -11.98 -7.26
N LEU A 29 2.98 -11.83 -5.96
CA LEU A 29 3.40 -12.85 -5.00
C LEU A 29 2.68 -14.18 -5.20
N HIS A 30 1.39 -14.14 -5.54
CA HIS A 30 0.60 -15.36 -5.74
C HIS A 30 0.85 -16.03 -7.10
N ASN A 31 0.99 -15.25 -8.17
CA ASN A 31 0.95 -15.78 -9.54
C ASN A 31 2.16 -15.42 -10.41
N GLY A 32 3.01 -14.49 -9.96
CA GLY A 32 4.15 -13.96 -10.73
C GLY A 32 5.48 -14.65 -10.41
N THR A 33 5.49 -15.66 -9.54
CA THR A 33 6.69 -16.39 -9.10
C THR A 33 6.50 -17.90 -9.28
N GLU A 34 7.59 -18.67 -9.36
CA GLU A 34 7.53 -20.14 -9.54
C GLU A 34 6.79 -20.86 -8.40
N ARG A 35 6.75 -20.27 -7.20
CA ARG A 35 6.06 -20.79 -6.04
C ARG A 35 5.19 -19.69 -5.44
N CYS A 36 3.90 -19.96 -5.29
CA CYS A 36 2.98 -19.03 -4.64
C CYS A 36 3.51 -18.61 -3.26
N VAL A 37 3.72 -17.30 -3.07
CA VAL A 37 4.16 -16.70 -1.81
C VAL A 37 2.98 -16.03 -1.13
N VAL A 38 2.67 -16.46 0.10
CA VAL A 38 1.60 -15.86 0.91
C VAL A 38 2.20 -14.96 1.98
N HIS A 39 2.02 -13.64 1.87
CA HIS A 39 2.65 -12.66 2.78
C HIS A 39 2.08 -12.71 4.22
N ARG A 40 0.79 -13.00 4.39
CA ARG A 40 0.05 -13.15 5.68
C ARG A 40 0.00 -11.95 6.64
N ASP A 41 0.87 -10.95 6.51
CA ASP A 41 0.92 -9.77 7.39
C ASP A 41 0.88 -8.47 6.56
N ILE A 42 -0.19 -8.33 5.77
CA ILE A 42 -0.43 -7.14 4.95
C ILE A 42 -1.09 -6.08 5.86
N LYS A 43 -0.29 -5.09 6.26
CA LYS A 43 -0.72 -3.95 7.08
C LYS A 43 0.03 -2.68 6.67
N PRO A 44 -0.51 -1.48 6.94
CA PRO A 44 0.11 -0.22 6.53
C PRO A 44 1.58 -0.05 6.95
N SER A 45 1.96 -0.54 8.13
CA SER A 45 3.35 -0.45 8.62
C SER A 45 4.36 -1.31 7.84
N ASN A 46 3.88 -2.30 7.08
CA ASN A 46 4.71 -3.21 6.28
C ASN A 46 4.72 -2.85 4.78
N ILE A 47 3.95 -1.84 4.38
CA ILE A 47 3.93 -1.37 3.00
C ILE A 47 4.99 -0.28 2.86
N LEU A 48 6.09 -0.60 2.17
CA LEU A 48 7.15 0.37 1.94
C LEU A 48 6.70 1.40 0.91
N LEU A 49 6.84 2.67 1.27
CA LEU A 49 6.58 3.78 0.36
C LEU A 49 7.89 4.36 -0.13
N SER A 50 8.02 4.52 -1.44
CA SER A 50 9.10 5.35 -2.00
C SER A 50 8.88 6.83 -1.66
N SER A 51 9.94 7.63 -1.75
CA SER A 51 9.89 9.10 -1.56
C SER A 51 8.87 9.81 -2.46
N LYS A 52 8.41 9.15 -3.53
CA LYS A 52 7.36 9.64 -4.44
C LYS A 52 5.94 9.22 -4.04
N LYS A 53 5.75 8.69 -2.83
CA LYS A 53 4.47 8.13 -2.33
C LYS A 53 3.93 6.98 -3.20
N ASN A 54 4.80 6.23 -3.86
CA ASN A 54 4.43 5.00 -4.57
C ASN A 54 4.78 3.78 -3.71
N PRO A 55 3.92 2.74 -3.66
CA PRO A 55 4.25 1.45 -3.07
C PRO A 55 5.50 0.85 -3.72
N LYS A 56 6.32 0.16 -2.93
CA LYS A 56 7.54 -0.55 -3.34
C LYS A 56 7.56 -1.97 -2.78
#